data_AF-A0A356IRQ0-F1
#
_entry.id   AF-A0A356IRQ0-F1
#
_cell.length_a   1.000
_cell.length_b   1.000
_cell.length_c   1.000
_cell.angle_alpha   90.00
_cell.angle_beta   90.00
_cell.angle_gamma   90.00
#
_symmetry.space_group_name_H-M   'P 1'
#
loop_
_entity.id
_entity.type
_entity.pdbx_description
1 polymer ?
#
loop_
_entity_poly.entity_id
_entity_poly.type
_entity_poly.pdbx_seq_one_letter_code
_entity_poly.pdbx_strand_id
1 'polypeptide(L)'
;MLCSTSLWAVPQSAASAMSKPTQLLFLVSQRNAETVAEAARRVAQLHPDIRIQARTDTQLLELPSDQRRALLAGADYVAGAGLFGAVVNELANDLRQQPIANLLLFNSDHRLVLQSKVA
;
A
#
# COMPACT_ATOMS: atom_id res chain seq x y z
N MET A 1 60.27 -20.50 -20.97
CA MET A 1 59.26 -20.81 -19.94
C MET A 1 58.36 -19.58 -19.84
N LEU A 2 57.26 -19.51 -20.60
CA LEU A 2 55.92 -20.00 -20.23
C LEU A 2 55.48 -19.47 -18.85
N CYS A 3 54.62 -18.46 -18.81
CA CYS A 3 53.19 -18.64 -18.52
C CYS A 3 52.44 -17.30 -18.51
N SER A 4 51.52 -17.15 -19.46
CA SER A 4 50.34 -16.30 -19.36
C SER A 4 49.51 -16.67 -18.14
N THR A 5 48.93 -15.68 -17.46
CA THR A 5 47.58 -15.82 -16.90
C THR A 5 46.87 -14.47 -16.93
N SER A 6 45.99 -14.34 -17.92
CA SER A 6 44.96 -13.31 -18.01
C SER A 6 43.75 -13.70 -17.15
N LEU A 7 42.96 -12.69 -16.78
CA LEU A 7 41.55 -12.74 -16.35
C LEU A 7 41.39 -13.27 -14.90
N TRP A 8 40.56 -12.69 -14.03
CA TRP A 8 39.17 -12.31 -14.27
C TRP A 8 38.89 -10.89 -13.75
N ALA A 9 38.52 -9.99 -14.65
CA ALA A 9 37.62 -8.91 -14.27
C ALA A 9 36.25 -9.57 -14.07
N VAL A 10 35.81 -9.71 -12.82
CA VAL A 10 34.41 -10.01 -12.54
C VAL A 10 33.65 -8.76 -12.99
N PRO A 11 32.84 -8.80 -14.07
CA PRO A 11 31.91 -7.72 -14.29
C PRO A 11 31.02 -7.72 -13.06
N GLN A 12 31.08 -6.64 -12.29
CA GLN A 12 30.15 -6.34 -11.23
C GLN A 12 28.80 -6.13 -11.93
N SER A 13 28.15 -7.24 -12.30
CA SER A 13 26.80 -7.27 -12.80
C SER A 13 25.98 -6.51 -11.81
N ALA A 14 25.50 -5.36 -12.27
CA ALA A 14 24.49 -4.51 -11.70
C ALA A 14 24.10 -4.97 -10.29
N ALA A 15 24.64 -4.29 -9.28
CA ALA A 15 23.90 -4.14 -8.04
C ALA A 15 22.50 -3.74 -8.47
N SER A 16 21.56 -4.70 -8.39
CA SER A 16 20.17 -4.53 -8.76
C SER A 16 19.77 -3.22 -8.12
N ALA A 17 19.45 -2.20 -8.94
CA ALA A 17 18.91 -0.96 -8.41
C ALA A 17 17.78 -1.41 -7.48
N MET A 18 18.00 -1.24 -6.17
CA MET A 18 17.21 -1.91 -5.16
C MET A 18 15.84 -1.28 -5.26
N SER A 19 14.95 -1.89 -6.05
CA SER A 19 13.66 -1.32 -6.40
C SER A 19 12.94 -1.10 -5.08
N LYS A 20 12.58 0.15 -4.79
CA LYS A 20 11.82 0.45 -3.58
C LYS A 20 10.60 -0.46 -3.58
N PRO A 21 10.33 -1.17 -2.47
CA PRO A 21 9.18 -2.06 -2.42
C PRO A 21 7.89 -1.28 -2.61
N THR A 22 6.95 -1.87 -3.33
CA THR A 22 5.64 -1.29 -3.60
C THR A 22 4.87 -1.17 -2.29
N GLN A 23 4.40 0.04 -1.98
CA GLN A 23 3.67 0.36 -0.76
C GLN A 23 2.16 0.20 -1.00
N LEU A 24 1.55 -0.84 -0.44
CA LEU A 24 0.10 -1.07 -0.47
C LEU A 24 -0.51 -0.72 0.88
N LEU A 25 -1.40 0.28 0.90
CA LEU A 25 -2.25 0.56 2.05
C LEU A 25 -3.60 -0.13 1.88
N PHE A 26 -4.01 -0.90 2.87
CA PHE A 26 -5.31 -1.57 2.88
C PHE A 26 -6.18 -1.09 4.05
N LEU A 27 -7.31 -0.48 3.70
CA LEU A 27 -8.27 0.11 4.63
C LEU A 27 -9.48 -0.80 4.79
N VAL A 28 -9.73 -1.31 5.99
CA VAL A 28 -10.74 -2.35 6.19
C VAL A 28 -11.63 -2.08 7.38
N SER A 29 -12.83 -2.66 7.42
CA SER A 29 -13.64 -2.61 8.64
C SER A 29 -12.97 -3.37 9.78
N GLN A 30 -13.22 -2.95 11.02
CA GLN A 30 -12.78 -3.67 12.21
C GLN A 30 -13.16 -5.17 12.19
N ARG A 31 -14.32 -5.52 11.62
CA ARG A 31 -14.81 -6.91 11.51
C ARG A 31 -13.94 -7.79 10.62
N ASN A 32 -13.27 -7.19 9.63
CA ASN A 32 -12.43 -7.90 8.68
C ASN A 32 -10.94 -7.86 9.06
N ALA A 33 -10.58 -7.16 10.13
CA ALA A 33 -9.20 -6.85 10.48
C ALA A 33 -8.31 -8.10 10.63
N GLU A 34 -8.82 -9.13 11.32
CA GLU A 34 -8.07 -10.38 11.57
C GLU A 34 -7.77 -11.14 10.27
N THR A 35 -8.80 -11.38 9.46
CA THR A 35 -8.68 -12.05 8.15
C THR A 35 -7.68 -11.31 7.25
N VAL A 36 -7.73 -9.99 7.29
CA VAL A 36 -6.88 -9.13 6.45
C VAL A 36 -5.45 -9.10 6.96
N ALA A 37 -5.23 -9.05 8.27
CA ALA A 37 -3.89 -9.12 8.85
C ALA A 37 -3.21 -10.46 8.51
N GLU A 38 -3.95 -11.57 8.56
CA GLU A 38 -3.44 -12.88 8.18
C GLU A 38 -3.13 -12.96 6.68
N ALA A 39 -4.00 -12.42 5.82
CA ALA A 39 -3.72 -12.34 4.39
C ALA A 39 -2.48 -11.48 4.09
N ALA A 40 -2.36 -10.31 4.72
CA ALA A 40 -1.21 -9.43 4.57
C ALA A 40 0.09 -10.12 5.01
N ARG A 41 0.06 -10.88 6.12
CA ARG A 41 1.20 -11.68 6.58
C ARG A 41 1.63 -12.70 5.53
N ARG A 42 0.69 -13.43 4.93
CA ARG A 42 0.99 -14.42 3.87
C ARG A 42 1.55 -13.76 2.62
N VAL A 43 0.97 -12.65 2.19
CA VAL A 43 1.49 -11.91 1.02
C VAL A 43 2.90 -11.39 1.29
N ALA A 44 3.18 -10.85 2.47
CA ALA A 44 4.52 -10.39 2.83
C ALA A 44 5.56 -11.52 2.84
N GLN A 45 5.16 -12.77 3.11
CA GLN A 45 6.04 -13.94 3.03
C GLN A 45 6.32 -14.38 1.58
N LEU A 46 5.32 -14.25 0.69
CA LEU A 46 5.41 -14.70 -0.70
C LEU A 46 5.94 -13.61 -1.65
N HIS A 47 5.76 -12.34 -1.31
CA HIS A 47 6.07 -11.17 -2.13
C HIS A 47 6.85 -10.14 -1.30
N PRO A 48 8.17 -10.35 -1.10
CA PRO A 48 9.00 -9.46 -0.28
C PRO A 48 9.19 -8.06 -0.89
N ASP A 49 8.88 -7.91 -2.18
CA ASP A 49 8.85 -6.67 -2.94
C ASP A 49 7.61 -5.81 -2.66
N ILE A 50 6.62 -6.33 -1.93
CA ILE A 50 5.40 -5.63 -1.54
C ILE A 50 5.39 -5.39 -0.03
N ARG A 51 5.26 -4.13 0.39
CA ARG A 51 5.02 -3.75 1.78
C ARG A 51 3.56 -3.40 1.97
N ILE A 52 2.87 -4.21 2.77
CA ILE A 52 1.46 -4.01 3.09
C ILE A 52 1.33 -3.33 4.45
N GLN A 53 0.63 -2.21 4.49
CA GLN A 53 0.15 -1.59 5.71
C GLN A 53 -1.37 -1.72 5.76
N ALA A 54 -1.90 -2.37 6.80
CA ALA A 54 -3.33 -2.45 7.03
C ALA A 54 -3.76 -1.51 8.16
N ARG A 55 -4.92 -0.87 8.00
CA ARG A 55 -5.57 -0.05 9.03
C ARG A 55 -7.06 -0.30 9.03
N THR A 56 -7.64 -0.33 10.21
CA THR A 56 -9.10 -0.40 10.34
C THR A 56 -9.73 0.98 10.19
N ASP A 57 -11.01 1.02 9.86
CA ASP A 57 -11.84 2.21 9.86
C ASP A 57 -11.79 2.98 11.19
N THR A 58 -11.81 2.28 12.32
CA THR A 58 -11.67 2.88 13.65
C THR A 58 -10.29 3.49 13.87
N GLN A 59 -9.21 2.75 13.54
CA GLN A 59 -7.84 3.27 13.63
C GLN A 59 -7.64 4.49 12.73
N LEU A 60 -8.27 4.51 11.56
CA LEU A 60 -8.17 5.63 10.63
C LEU A 60 -8.85 6.88 11.18
N LEU A 61 -9.96 6.72 11.90
CA LEU A 61 -10.70 7.81 12.56
C LEU A 61 -9.97 8.39 13.77
N GLU A 62 -9.17 7.58 14.46
CA GLU A 62 -8.32 8.04 15.57
C GLU A 62 -7.16 8.93 15.11
N LEU A 63 -6.81 8.88 13.82
CA LEU A 63 -5.74 9.70 13.27
C LEU A 63 -6.20 11.14 13.01
N PRO A 64 -5.39 12.13 13.41
CA PRO A 64 -5.50 13.50 12.91
C PRO A 64 -5.49 13.55 11.37
N SER A 65 -6.19 14.53 10.79
CA SER A 65 -6.39 14.61 9.33
C SER A 65 -5.10 14.79 8.53
N ASP A 66 -4.09 15.46 9.08
CA ASP A 66 -2.74 15.55 8.52
C ASP A 66 -2.04 14.18 8.50
N GLN A 67 -2.13 13.40 9.58
CA GLN A 67 -1.54 12.06 9.64
C GLN A 67 -2.25 11.08 8.70
N ARG A 68 -3.57 11.18 8.58
CA ARG A 68 -4.37 10.36 7.67
C ARG A 68 -4.03 10.65 6.20
N ARG A 69 -3.89 11.93 5.84
CA ARG A 69 -3.40 12.34 4.50
C ARG A 69 -1.97 11.89 4.25
N ALA A 70 -1.08 12.01 5.23
CA ALA A 70 0.30 11.52 5.10
C ALA A 70 0.35 9.99 4.90
N LEU A 71 -0.50 9.24 5.60
CA LEU A 71 -0.64 7.80 5.43
C LEU A 71 -1.10 7.44 4.00
N LEU A 72 -2.12 8.13 3.48
CA LEU A 72 -2.61 7.94 2.11
C LEU A 72 -1.55 8.31 1.06
N ALA A 73 -0.83 9.40 1.28
CA ALA A 73 0.23 9.90 0.39
C ALA A 73 1.45 8.98 0.32
N GLY A 74 1.71 8.21 1.38
CA GLY A 74 2.84 7.29 1.45
C GLY A 74 2.63 5.97 0.70
N ALA A 75 1.43 5.72 0.18
CA ALA A 75 1.06 4.50 -0.51
C ALA A 75 1.10 4.67 -2.03
N ASP A 76 1.67 3.68 -2.73
CA ASP A 76 1.63 3.61 -4.19
C ASP A 76 0.25 3.12 -4.67
N TYR A 77 -0.39 2.27 -3.86
CA TYR A 77 -1.74 1.74 -4.04
C TYR A 77 -2.52 1.83 -2.73
N VAL A 78 -3.77 2.28 -2.83
CA VAL A 78 -4.72 2.23 -1.71
C VAL A 78 -5.88 1.33 -2.11
N ALA A 79 -6.07 0.26 -1.37
CA ALA A 79 -7.25 -0.58 -1.49
C ALA A 79 -8.12 -0.44 -0.22
N GLY A 80 -9.42 -0.68 -0.34
CA GLY A 80 -10.26 -0.70 0.84
C GLY A 80 -11.57 -1.44 0.67
N ALA A 81 -12.04 -2.03 1.78
CA ALA A 81 -13.23 -2.85 1.83
C ALA A 81 -13.98 -2.75 3.17
N GLY A 82 -15.30 -2.65 3.10
CA GLY A 82 -16.14 -2.59 4.30
C GLY A 82 -16.17 -1.22 4.96
N LEU A 83 -15.84 -0.13 4.25
CA LEU A 83 -15.78 1.21 4.84
C LEU A 83 -17.18 1.86 4.83
N PHE A 84 -17.76 2.00 6.02
CA PHE A 84 -19.10 2.57 6.23
C PHE A 84 -19.15 3.51 7.44
N GLY A 85 -20.14 4.39 7.49
CA GLY A 85 -20.37 5.26 8.65
C GLY A 85 -19.41 6.46 8.72
N ALA A 86 -18.93 6.77 9.93
CA ALA A 86 -18.21 8.01 10.22
C ALA A 86 -16.93 8.19 9.39
N VAL A 87 -16.21 7.10 9.09
CA VAL A 87 -14.98 7.12 8.29
C VAL A 87 -15.20 7.64 6.87
N VAL A 88 -16.43 7.51 6.34
CA VAL A 88 -16.74 7.87 4.96
C VAL A 88 -16.53 9.36 4.71
N ASN A 89 -17.02 10.21 5.60
CA ASN A 89 -16.91 11.66 5.42
C ASN A 89 -15.45 12.11 5.52
N GLU A 90 -14.71 11.57 6.49
CA GLU A 90 -13.29 11.88 6.69
C GLU A 90 -12.45 11.44 5.50
N LEU A 91 -12.61 10.20 5.05
CA LEU A 91 -11.85 9.68 3.92
C LEU A 91 -12.23 10.38 2.60
N ALA A 92 -13.52 10.66 2.37
CA ALA A 92 -13.94 11.41 1.19
C ALA A 92 -13.38 12.85 1.20
N ASN A 93 -13.28 13.49 2.36
CA ASN A 93 -12.65 14.81 2.48
C ASN A 93 -11.17 14.75 2.12
N ASP A 94 -10.45 13.77 2.65
CA ASP A 94 -9.04 13.58 2.36
C ASP A 94 -8.78 13.30 0.87
N LEU A 95 -9.56 12.40 0.26
CA LEU A 95 -9.44 12.06 -1.16
C LEU A 95 -9.75 13.23 -2.09
N ARG A 96 -10.66 14.13 -1.68
CA ARG A 96 -10.93 15.38 -2.42
C ARG A 96 -9.75 16.36 -2.34
N GLN A 97 -9.10 16.46 -1.19
CA GLN A 97 -7.93 17.33 -1.02
C GLN A 97 -6.68 16.76 -1.67
N GLN A 98 -6.53 15.43 -1.67
CA GLN A 98 -5.38 14.73 -2.20
C GLN A 98 -5.84 13.47 -2.96
N PRO A 99 -6.12 13.61 -4.26
CA PRO A 99 -6.53 12.48 -5.09
C PRO A 99 -5.42 11.44 -5.19
N ILE A 100 -5.74 10.17 -4.92
CA ILE A 100 -4.81 9.04 -5.04
C ILE A 100 -4.95 8.40 -6.42
N ALA A 101 -3.85 8.20 -7.14
CA ALA A 101 -3.87 7.71 -8.53
C ALA A 101 -4.37 6.26 -8.63
N ASN A 102 -3.93 5.39 -7.72
CA ASN A 102 -4.30 3.97 -7.68
C ASN A 102 -5.13 3.67 -6.44
N LEU A 103 -6.42 3.94 -6.53
CA LEU A 103 -7.40 3.77 -5.47
C LEU A 103 -8.46 2.76 -5.87
N LEU A 104 -8.61 1.69 -5.10
CA LEU A 104 -9.66 0.69 -5.28
C LEU A 104 -10.49 0.53 -4.00
N LEU A 105 -11.71 1.06 -4.00
CA LEU A 105 -12.64 0.92 -2.89
C LEU A 105 -13.84 0.07 -3.35
N PHE A 106 -14.06 -1.05 -2.67
CA PHE A 106 -15.14 -1.98 -3.00
C PHE A 106 -15.89 -2.39 -1.74
N ASN A 107 -17.11 -2.92 -1.89
CA ASN A 107 -17.97 -3.32 -0.76
C ASN A 107 -17.98 -2.27 0.38
N SER A 108 -18.17 -1.01 0.04
CA SER A 108 -18.07 0.16 0.92
C SER A 108 -19.19 1.14 0.58
N ASP A 109 -19.33 2.24 1.32
CA ASP A 109 -20.30 3.30 1.00
C ASP A 109 -20.13 3.76 -0.46
N HIS A 110 -21.24 3.89 -1.19
CA HIS A 110 -21.25 4.24 -2.61
C HIS A 110 -20.44 5.50 -2.93
N ARG A 111 -20.41 6.48 -2.01
CA ARG A 111 -19.65 7.73 -2.18
C ARG A 111 -18.15 7.48 -2.29
N LEU A 112 -17.64 6.46 -1.58
CA LEU A 112 -16.25 6.04 -1.65
C LEU A 112 -15.99 5.17 -2.87
N VAL A 113 -16.89 4.23 -3.16
CA VAL A 113 -16.75 3.33 -4.32
C VAL A 113 -16.61 4.14 -5.62
N LEU A 114 -17.39 5.22 -5.77
CA LEU A 114 -17.33 6.11 -6.93
C LEU A 114 -16.02 6.90 -7.07
N GLN A 115 -15.18 6.96 -6.03
CA GLN A 115 -13.84 7.57 -6.12
C GLN A 115 -12.78 6.61 -6.65
N SER A 116 -13.11 5.32 -6.81
CA SER A 116 -12.16 4.31 -7.27
C SER A 116 -11.67 4.61 -8.68
N LYS A 117 -10.35 4.57 -8.84
CA LYS A 117 -9.65 4.71 -10.11
C LYS A 117 -8.32 3.98 -10.01
N VAL A 118 -7.98 3.21 -11.04
CA VAL A 118 -6.67 2.56 -11.16
C VAL A 118 -6.12 3.01 -12.51
N ALA A 119 -4.94 3.64 -12.49
CA ALA A 119 -4.31 4.23 -13.65
C ALA A 119 -3.43 3.22 -14.40
#